data_AF-A0A0F9QY98-F1
#
_entry.id   AF-A0A0F9QY98-F1
#
_cell.length_a   1.000
_cell.length_b   1.000
_cell.length_c   1.000
_cell.angle_alpha   90.00
_cell.angle_beta   90.00
_cell.angle_gamma   90.00
#
_symmetry.space_group_name_H-M   'P 1'
#
loop_
_entity.id
_entity.type
_entity.pdbx_description
1 polymer ?
#
loop_
_entity_poly.entity_id
_entity_poly.type
_entity_poly.pdbx_seq_one_letter_code
_entity_poly.pdbx_strand_id
1 'polypeptide(L)'
;MGVENELDENKGANKMKIEDIKMRPFSCHQSSISCAHGCERFWFFAERWGVELRGVKVKEGATLGSIYHKFQQGGIENQDLVRPWVRGMQSDLMARADKGEDLDGEMARLATLLTTLYNKAEAMAHIFWERYPTPSYLKTIGTEINHKMTIQDGPLKGLVLEGIIDKLIEDTRCADFWIRDHKSTGMKTLNVIFAGFPWSPQARMYRILAVDYLVKTGQDLKWALAHVKGFILDGIMKPGIKLCGKDDK
;
A
#
# COMPACT_ATOMS: atom_id res chain seq x y z
N MET A 1 16.78 -30.25 52.14
CA MET A 1 16.13 -31.24 51.26
C MET A 1 14.68 -31.34 51.69
N GLY A 2 13.67 -30.90 50.96
CA GLY A 2 13.57 -30.07 49.77
C GLY A 2 12.37 -29.14 49.96
N VAL A 3 12.47 -27.92 49.46
CA VAL A 3 11.35 -26.98 49.41
C VAL A 3 10.64 -27.25 48.08
N GLU A 4 9.38 -27.65 48.16
CA GLU A 4 8.49 -27.79 47.02
C GLU A 4 8.31 -26.41 46.37
N ASN A 5 8.81 -26.27 45.14
CA ASN A 5 8.50 -25.11 44.32
C ASN A 5 7.18 -25.39 43.61
N GLU A 6 6.14 -24.70 44.07
CA GLU A 6 4.91 -24.44 43.34
C GLU A 6 5.26 -23.94 41.93
N LEU A 7 4.87 -24.72 40.92
CA LEU A 7 4.83 -24.23 39.55
C LEU A 7 3.64 -23.31 39.43
N ASP A 8 3.95 -22.03 39.37
CA ASP A 8 3.07 -20.89 39.16
C ASP A 8 2.36 -21.02 37.79
N GLU A 9 1.32 -21.86 37.73
CA GLU A 9 0.40 -22.00 36.60
C GLU A 9 -0.51 -20.78 36.52
N ASN A 10 -0.01 -19.65 36.04
CA ASN A 10 -0.83 -18.65 35.34
C ASN A 10 0.00 -17.52 34.72
N LYS A 11 0.25 -17.60 33.42
CA LYS A 11 0.18 -16.41 32.55
C LYS A 11 -0.58 -16.76 31.29
N GLY A 12 -1.84 -16.33 31.28
CA GLY A 12 -2.85 -16.68 30.30
C GLY A 12 -2.51 -16.29 28.87
N ALA A 13 -2.54 -17.28 27.97
CA ALA A 13 -3.02 -17.04 26.63
C ALA A 13 -4.55 -17.10 26.72
N ASN A 14 -5.21 -15.93 26.73
CA ASN A 14 -6.65 -15.84 26.63
C ASN A 14 -7.07 -16.54 25.32
N LYS A 15 -7.48 -17.82 25.40
CA LYS A 15 -7.98 -18.59 24.25
C LYS A 15 -9.34 -18.01 23.91
N MET A 16 -9.33 -16.96 23.10
CA MET A 16 -10.52 -16.37 22.49
C MET A 16 -11.33 -17.50 21.84
N LYS A 17 -12.56 -17.71 22.31
CA LYS A 17 -13.45 -18.70 21.70
C LYS A 17 -13.94 -18.14 20.38
N ILE A 18 -14.22 -19.01 19.41
CA ILE A 18 -14.73 -18.60 18.08
C ILE A 18 -16.00 -17.75 18.21
N GLU A 19 -16.82 -18.08 19.20
CA GLU A 19 -18.09 -17.40 19.55
C GLU A 19 -17.88 -15.96 20.07
N ASP A 20 -16.68 -15.62 20.53
CA ASP A 20 -16.33 -14.29 21.02
C ASP A 20 -15.75 -13.38 19.91
N ILE A 21 -15.53 -13.92 18.70
CA ILE A 21 -14.97 -13.16 17.58
C ILE A 21 -16.02 -12.19 17.03
N LYS A 22 -15.91 -10.91 17.41
CA LYS A 22 -16.69 -9.84 16.81
C LYS A 22 -16.15 -9.52 15.41
N MET A 23 -17.06 -9.38 14.45
CA MET A 23 -16.68 -8.93 13.11
C MET A 23 -15.99 -7.57 13.19
N ARG A 24 -14.88 -7.43 12.45
CA ARG A 24 -14.17 -6.16 12.35
C ARG A 24 -15.09 -5.11 11.70
N PRO A 25 -15.04 -3.84 12.16
CA PRO A 25 -15.63 -2.73 11.42
C PRO A 25 -15.09 -2.73 9.99
N PHE A 26 -15.97 -2.66 9.01
CA PHE A 26 -15.55 -2.68 7.61
C PHE A 26 -15.30 -1.27 7.11
N SER A 27 -14.08 -1.04 6.64
CA SER A 27 -13.76 0.09 5.77
C SER A 27 -13.39 -0.45 4.39
N CYS A 28 -14.01 0.10 3.35
CA CYS A 28 -13.83 -0.33 1.98
C CYS A 28 -12.58 0.31 1.41
N HIS A 29 -11.58 -0.51 1.08
CA HIS A 29 -10.40 -0.12 0.33
C HIS A 29 -10.50 -0.61 -1.12
N GLN A 30 -9.71 -0.02 -2.03
CA GLN A 30 -9.69 -0.42 -3.44
C GLN A 30 -9.31 -1.91 -3.62
N SER A 31 -8.43 -2.41 -2.75
CA SER A 31 -8.04 -3.83 -2.69
C SER A 31 -9.19 -4.70 -2.22
N SER A 32 -10.01 -4.23 -1.27
CA SER A 32 -11.16 -4.96 -0.74
C SER A 32 -12.23 -5.17 -1.82
N ILE A 33 -12.48 -4.16 -2.67
CA ILE A 33 -13.40 -4.29 -3.82
C ILE A 33 -12.89 -5.35 -4.80
N SER A 34 -11.60 -5.30 -5.14
CA SER A 34 -10.96 -6.24 -6.07
C SER A 34 -10.98 -7.67 -5.51
N CYS A 35 -10.76 -7.80 -4.19
CA CYS A 35 -10.81 -9.05 -3.44
C CYS A 35 -12.21 -9.66 -3.45
N ALA A 36 -13.24 -8.88 -3.13
CA ALA A 36 -14.64 -9.33 -3.13
C ALA A 36 -15.07 -9.83 -4.52
N HIS A 37 -14.72 -9.09 -5.57
CA HIS A 37 -15.02 -9.48 -6.95
C HIS A 37 -14.30 -10.78 -7.37
N GLY A 38 -13.08 -11.01 -6.88
CA GLY A 38 -12.35 -12.25 -7.17
C GLY A 38 -12.85 -13.44 -6.36
N CYS A 39 -13.12 -13.25 -5.07
CA CYS A 39 -13.65 -14.29 -4.18
C CYS A 39 -14.26 -13.67 -2.91
N GLU A 40 -15.59 -13.63 -2.85
CA GLU A 40 -16.35 -13.09 -1.71
C GLU A 40 -16.03 -13.79 -0.39
N ARG A 41 -15.82 -15.12 -0.42
CA ARG A 41 -15.48 -15.90 0.77
C ARG A 41 -14.12 -15.51 1.33
N PHE A 42 -13.13 -15.35 0.45
CA PHE A 42 -11.79 -14.92 0.85
C PHE A 42 -11.83 -13.49 1.42
N TRP A 43 -12.56 -12.59 0.75
CA TRP A 43 -12.81 -11.24 1.25
C TRP A 43 -13.45 -11.25 2.65
N PHE A 44 -14.48 -12.06 2.87
CA PHE A 44 -15.17 -12.12 4.16
C PHE A 44 -14.24 -12.59 5.28
N PHE A 45 -13.48 -13.66 5.05
CA PHE A 45 -12.54 -14.16 6.05
C PHE A 45 -11.43 -13.15 6.37
N ALA A 46 -10.84 -12.52 5.36
CA ALA A 46 -9.76 -11.57 5.54
C ALA A 46 -10.25 -10.25 6.18
N GLU A 47 -11.27 -9.62 5.59
CA GLU A 47 -11.67 -8.24 5.90
C GLU A 47 -12.66 -8.16 7.07
N ARG A 48 -13.52 -9.16 7.25
CA ARG A 48 -14.56 -9.14 8.30
C ARG A 48 -14.19 -9.99 9.50
N TRP A 49 -13.61 -11.17 9.29
CA TRP A 49 -13.23 -12.06 10.39
C TRP A 49 -11.77 -11.89 10.83
N GLY A 50 -10.96 -11.16 10.06
CA GLY A 50 -9.56 -10.95 10.42
C GLY A 50 -8.72 -12.22 10.40
N VAL A 51 -9.12 -13.20 9.59
CA VAL A 51 -8.40 -14.45 9.44
C VAL A 51 -7.17 -14.19 8.59
N GLU A 52 -6.00 -14.30 9.21
CA GLU A 52 -4.71 -14.24 8.54
C GLU A 52 -4.18 -15.66 8.35
N LEU A 53 -3.91 -16.02 7.10
CA LEU A 53 -3.26 -17.29 6.80
C LEU A 53 -1.83 -17.24 7.36
N ARG A 54 -1.47 -18.24 8.16
CA ARG A 54 -0.08 -18.44 8.59
C ARG A 54 0.76 -18.83 7.36
N GLY A 55 1.95 -18.23 7.25
CA GLY A 55 2.78 -18.28 6.05
C GLY A 55 2.71 -16.96 5.28
N VAL A 56 3.83 -16.23 5.22
CA VAL A 56 3.94 -15.04 4.38
C VAL A 56 4.27 -15.53 2.99
N LYS A 57 3.32 -15.45 2.04
CA LYS A 57 3.70 -15.62 0.63
C LYS A 57 4.70 -14.51 0.29
N VAL A 58 5.93 -14.85 -0.09
CA VAL A 58 6.91 -13.85 -0.54
C VAL A 58 6.34 -13.11 -1.75
N LYS A 59 6.05 -11.82 -1.56
CA LYS A 59 5.57 -10.92 -2.61
C LYS A 59 6.66 -9.90 -2.94
N GLU A 60 7.81 -10.36 -3.43
CA GLU A 60 8.98 -9.48 -3.73
C GLU A 60 8.58 -8.25 -4.53
N GLY A 61 7.75 -8.42 -5.56
CA GLY A 61 7.30 -7.32 -6.41
C GLY A 61 6.42 -6.30 -5.68
N ALA A 62 5.64 -6.72 -4.68
CA ALA A 62 4.85 -5.80 -3.86
C ALA A 62 5.75 -5.09 -2.84
N THR A 63 6.65 -5.84 -2.18
CA THR A 63 7.62 -5.27 -1.23
C THR A 63 8.54 -4.24 -1.89
N LEU A 64 9.06 -4.54 -3.09
CA LEU A 64 9.84 -3.59 -3.88
C LEU A 64 9.04 -2.31 -4.16
N GLY A 65 7.77 -2.45 -4.53
CA GLY A 65 6.86 -1.33 -4.74
C GLY A 65 6.72 -0.49 -3.47
N SER A 66 6.44 -1.11 -2.32
CA SER A 66 6.31 -0.40 -1.04
C SER A 66 7.58 0.37 -0.65
N ILE A 67 8.77 -0.22 -0.84
CA ILE A 67 10.03 0.49 -0.57
C ILE A 67 10.19 1.68 -1.53
N TYR A 68 9.86 1.51 -2.81
CA TYR A 68 9.86 2.60 -3.79
C TYR A 68 8.89 3.74 -3.40
N HIS A 69 7.67 3.42 -2.97
CA HIS A 69 6.72 4.43 -2.46
C HIS A 69 7.28 5.17 -1.24
N LYS A 70 8.01 4.46 -0.36
CA LYS A 70 8.68 5.10 0.79
C LYS A 70 9.73 6.12 0.35
N PHE A 71 10.51 5.84 -0.69
CA PHE A 71 11.37 6.85 -1.32
C PHE A 71 10.56 8.03 -1.87
N GLN A 72 9.49 7.77 -2.62
CA GLN A 72 8.65 8.83 -3.19
C GLN A 72 7.96 9.70 -2.13
N GLN A 73 7.70 9.15 -0.94
CA GLN A 73 7.18 9.85 0.23
C GLN A 73 8.19 10.83 0.80
N GLY A 74 9.43 10.40 0.99
CA GLY A 74 10.49 11.25 1.55
C GLY A 74 11.08 12.25 0.55
N GLY A 75 11.04 11.92 -0.74
CA GLY A 75 11.76 12.65 -1.77
C GLY A 75 13.28 12.48 -1.62
N ILE A 76 14.04 13.22 -2.44
CA ILE A 76 15.51 13.17 -2.44
C ILE A 76 16.11 13.61 -1.09
N GLU A 77 15.43 14.53 -0.39
CA GLU A 77 15.90 15.12 0.87
C GLU A 77 15.82 14.14 2.05
N ASN A 78 14.85 13.22 2.05
CA ASN A 78 14.62 12.30 3.17
C ASN A 78 14.88 10.83 2.79
N GLN A 79 15.63 10.58 1.72
CA GLN A 79 15.93 9.22 1.25
C GLN A 79 16.68 8.36 2.29
N ASP A 80 17.50 8.99 3.14
CA ASP A 80 18.28 8.31 4.17
C ASP A 80 17.40 7.66 5.25
N LEU A 81 16.14 8.09 5.39
CA LEU A 81 15.18 7.51 6.33
C LEU A 81 14.63 6.16 5.84
N VAL A 82 14.78 5.82 4.55
CA VAL A 82 14.22 4.58 3.99
C VAL A 82 15.02 3.36 4.45
N ARG A 83 16.35 3.48 4.56
CA ARG A 83 17.21 2.36 4.98
C ARG A 83 16.91 1.90 6.42
N PRO A 84 16.82 2.79 7.43
CA PRO A 84 16.37 2.40 8.78
C PRO A 84 14.99 1.76 8.79
N TRP A 85 14.05 2.27 7.97
CA TRP A 85 12.71 1.70 7.87
C TRP A 85 12.72 0.25 7.32
N VAL A 86 13.50 -0.02 6.27
CA VAL A 86 13.69 -1.38 5.75
C VAL A 86 14.35 -2.31 6.76
N ARG A 87 15.32 -1.81 7.53
CA ARG A 87 15.93 -2.58 8.63
C ARG A 87 14.91 -2.94 9.72
N GLY A 88 13.99 -2.03 10.04
CA GLY A 88 12.86 -2.32 10.93
C GLY A 88 12.02 -3.49 10.42
N MET A 89 11.64 -3.47 9.13
CA MET A 89 10.91 -4.57 8.51
C MET A 89 11.67 -5.90 8.57
N GLN A 90 12.99 -5.87 8.39
CA GLN A 90 13.83 -7.05 8.47
C GLN A 90 13.83 -7.63 9.89
N SER A 91 14.03 -6.79 10.90
CA SER A 91 13.98 -7.20 12.30
C SER A 91 12.61 -7.77 12.69
N ASP A 92 11.52 -7.18 12.23
CA ASP A 92 10.16 -7.65 12.50
C ASP A 92 9.90 -9.04 11.89
N LEU A 93 10.34 -9.26 10.65
CA LEU A 93 10.22 -10.56 10.00
C LEU A 93 11.03 -11.64 10.72
N MET A 94 12.28 -11.33 11.09
CA MET A 94 13.13 -12.27 11.84
C MET A 94 12.54 -12.59 13.21
N ALA A 95 12.05 -11.59 13.95
CA ALA A 95 11.42 -11.80 15.25
C ALA A 95 10.15 -12.68 15.18
N ARG A 96 9.40 -12.62 14.06
CA ARG A 96 8.25 -13.50 13.81
C ARG A 96 8.68 -14.92 13.42
N ALA A 97 9.75 -15.04 12.64
CA ALA A 97 10.34 -16.33 12.32
C ALA A 97 10.83 -17.05 13.59
N ASP A 98 11.53 -16.33 14.47
CA ASP A 98 12.02 -16.85 15.76
C ASP A 98 10.88 -17.32 16.69
N LYS A 99 9.68 -16.74 16.55
CA LYS A 99 8.46 -17.17 17.27
C LYS A 99 7.80 -18.42 16.66
N GLY A 100 8.37 -18.99 15.60
CA GLY A 100 7.81 -20.16 14.91
C GLY A 100 6.65 -19.83 13.98
N GLU A 101 6.47 -18.57 13.57
CA GLU A 101 5.46 -18.19 12.58
C GLU A 101 5.91 -18.49 11.13
N ASP A 102 7.20 -18.72 10.92
CA ASP A 102 7.79 -19.01 9.61
C ASP A 102 7.77 -20.52 9.30
N LEU A 103 6.58 -21.00 8.93
CA LEU A 103 6.32 -22.43 8.72
C LEU A 103 7.00 -22.98 7.46
N ASP A 104 7.25 -22.13 6.46
CA ASP A 104 7.74 -22.48 5.13
C ASP A 104 9.09 -21.82 4.78
N GLY A 105 9.68 -21.06 5.71
CA GLY A 105 10.95 -20.35 5.51
C GLY A 105 10.84 -19.07 4.68
N GLU A 106 9.62 -18.69 4.31
CA GLU A 106 9.34 -17.55 3.44
C GLU A 106 9.59 -16.21 4.14
N MET A 107 9.37 -16.11 5.45
CA MET A 107 9.64 -14.88 6.21
C MET A 107 11.14 -14.61 6.28
N ALA A 108 11.95 -15.62 6.65
CA ALA A 108 13.40 -15.52 6.67
C ALA A 108 13.98 -15.24 5.27
N ARG A 109 13.41 -15.85 4.23
CA ARG A 109 13.76 -15.57 2.84
C ARG A 109 13.50 -14.12 2.47
N LEU A 110 12.32 -13.58 2.78
CA LEU A 110 12.00 -12.17 2.52
C LEU A 110 12.94 -11.24 3.29
N ALA A 111 13.18 -11.52 4.57
CA ALA A 111 14.07 -10.72 5.42
C ALA A 111 15.48 -10.61 4.81
N THR A 112 16.00 -11.72 4.28
CA THR A 112 17.30 -11.76 3.59
C THR A 112 17.28 -10.97 2.27
N LEU A 113 16.16 -10.98 1.55
CA LEU A 113 16.00 -10.26 0.28
C LEU A 113 15.82 -8.75 0.43
N LEU A 114 15.39 -8.25 1.60
CA LEU A 114 15.04 -6.85 1.80
C LEU A 114 16.17 -5.87 1.44
N THR A 115 17.44 -6.22 1.72
CA THR A 115 18.58 -5.37 1.34
C THR A 115 18.71 -5.23 -0.18
N THR A 116 18.54 -6.33 -0.92
CA THR A 116 18.56 -6.30 -2.39
C THR A 116 17.37 -5.51 -2.94
N LEU A 117 16.19 -5.67 -2.35
CA LEU A 117 14.99 -4.92 -2.76
C LEU A 117 15.14 -3.42 -2.47
N TYR A 118 15.77 -3.06 -1.35
CA TYR A 118 16.12 -1.67 -1.02
C TYR A 118 17.03 -1.06 -2.10
N ASN A 119 18.15 -1.71 -2.43
CA ASN A 119 19.08 -1.18 -3.42
C ASN A 119 18.41 -1.00 -4.80
N LYS A 120 17.51 -1.92 -5.18
CA LYS A 120 16.72 -1.79 -6.41
C LYS A 120 15.78 -0.59 -6.36
N ALA A 121 15.04 -0.42 -5.25
CA ALA A 121 14.11 0.70 -5.08
C ALA A 121 14.83 2.06 -5.06
N GLU A 122 16.01 2.12 -4.42
CA GLU A 122 16.87 3.30 -4.37
C GLU A 122 17.30 3.72 -5.79
N ALA A 123 17.83 2.77 -6.57
CA ALA A 123 18.19 3.03 -7.97
C ALA A 123 16.97 3.46 -8.82
N MET A 124 15.82 2.80 -8.65
CA MET A 124 14.58 3.18 -9.34
C MET A 124 14.16 4.62 -9.00
N ALA A 125 14.23 5.01 -7.73
CA ALA A 125 13.87 6.35 -7.27
C ALA A 125 14.84 7.42 -7.81
N HIS A 126 16.15 7.17 -7.76
CA HIS A 126 17.17 8.10 -8.28
C HIS A 126 17.01 8.35 -9.76
N ILE A 127 16.87 7.27 -10.55
CA ILE A 127 16.64 7.37 -12.00
C ILE A 127 15.38 8.18 -12.28
N PHE A 128 14.30 7.94 -11.53
CA PHE A 128 13.05 8.67 -11.71
C PHE A 128 13.20 10.16 -11.41
N TRP A 129 13.83 10.52 -10.29
CA TRP A 129 14.04 11.92 -9.91
C TRP A 129 14.95 12.67 -10.87
N GLU A 130 16.00 12.01 -11.38
CA GLU A 130 16.92 12.60 -12.34
C GLU A 130 16.27 12.80 -13.72
N ARG A 131 15.52 11.80 -14.21
CA ARG A 131 14.95 11.79 -15.56
C ARG A 131 13.64 12.54 -15.68
N TYR A 132 12.86 12.59 -14.60
CA TYR A 132 11.52 13.17 -14.59
C TYR A 132 11.36 14.16 -13.42
N PRO A 133 12.16 15.24 -13.39
CA PRO A 133 12.01 16.27 -12.37
C PRO A 133 10.60 16.87 -12.45
N THR A 134 9.96 17.04 -11.30
CA THR A 134 8.64 17.67 -11.24
C THR A 134 8.76 19.12 -11.71
N PRO A 135 7.99 19.54 -12.73
CA PRO A 135 7.97 20.94 -13.15
C PRO A 135 7.61 21.89 -12.01
N SER A 136 8.20 23.08 -11.98
CA SER A 136 8.02 24.04 -10.89
C SER A 136 6.58 24.55 -10.71
N TYR A 137 5.74 24.44 -11.74
CA TYR A 137 4.33 24.79 -11.69
C TYR A 137 3.45 23.67 -11.08
N LEU A 138 4.02 22.49 -10.82
CA LEU A 138 3.33 21.38 -10.15
C LEU A 138 3.77 21.33 -8.69
N LYS A 139 2.89 21.80 -7.80
CA LYS A 139 3.13 21.81 -6.36
C LYS A 139 2.53 20.57 -5.72
N THR A 140 3.33 19.80 -4.99
CA THR A 140 2.82 18.68 -4.19
C THR A 140 2.08 19.22 -2.96
N ILE A 141 0.81 18.84 -2.84
CA ILE A 141 -0.08 19.19 -1.72
C ILE A 141 0.07 18.18 -0.59
N GLY A 142 0.22 16.91 -0.95
CA GLY A 142 0.55 15.85 -0.01
C GLY A 142 0.99 14.59 -0.73
N THR A 143 1.69 13.74 0.03
CA THR A 143 2.21 12.45 -0.43
C THR A 143 1.79 11.37 0.57
N GLU A 144 1.38 10.20 0.06
CA GLU A 144 0.83 9.09 0.85
C GLU A 144 -0.30 9.57 1.79
N ILE A 145 -1.25 10.33 1.25
CA ILE A 145 -2.37 10.91 2.00
C ILE A 145 -3.32 9.78 2.37
N ASN A 146 -3.27 9.33 3.63
CA ASN A 146 -4.27 8.42 4.18
C ASN A 146 -5.55 9.20 4.46
N HIS A 147 -6.63 8.85 3.75
CA HIS A 147 -7.89 9.56 3.84
C HIS A 147 -9.07 8.61 4.00
N LYS A 148 -10.04 9.01 4.82
CA LYS A 148 -11.28 8.28 5.06
C LYS A 148 -12.49 9.17 4.86
N MET A 149 -13.51 8.62 4.20
CA MET A 149 -14.79 9.29 3.94
C MET A 149 -15.94 8.34 4.28
N THR A 150 -16.91 8.81 5.06
CA THR A 150 -18.18 8.10 5.26
C THR A 150 -19.18 8.59 4.23
N ILE A 151 -19.78 7.67 3.47
CA ILE A 151 -20.85 7.99 2.52
C ILE A 151 -22.08 8.48 3.30
N GLN A 152 -22.53 9.70 3.01
CA GLN A 152 -23.59 10.36 3.77
C GLN A 152 -24.99 9.96 3.32
N ASP A 153 -25.18 9.67 2.03
CA ASP A 153 -26.50 9.47 1.42
C ASP A 153 -26.50 8.38 0.36
N GLY A 154 -27.70 7.91 0.00
CA GLY A 154 -27.93 6.87 -0.99
C GLY A 154 -27.80 5.44 -0.45
N PRO A 155 -27.80 4.43 -1.34
CA PRO A 155 -27.84 3.02 -0.96
C PRO A 155 -26.59 2.52 -0.23
N LEU A 156 -25.49 3.27 -0.28
CA LEU A 156 -24.24 2.96 0.42
C LEU A 156 -24.02 3.83 1.67
N LYS A 157 -25.05 4.52 2.16
CA LYS A 157 -24.98 5.37 3.35
C LYS A 157 -24.38 4.61 4.54
N GLY A 158 -23.44 5.25 5.23
CA GLY A 158 -22.74 4.68 6.37
C GLY A 158 -21.52 3.83 6.01
N LEU A 159 -21.31 3.49 4.73
CA LEU A 159 -20.09 2.83 4.29
C LEU A 159 -18.90 3.80 4.42
N VAL A 160 -17.81 3.33 5.02
CA VAL A 160 -16.55 4.08 5.11
C VAL A 160 -15.66 3.67 3.95
N LEU A 161 -15.31 4.61 3.08
CA LEU A 161 -14.25 4.47 2.08
C LEU A 161 -12.93 4.92 2.71
N GLU A 162 -11.87 4.16 2.50
CA GLU A 162 -10.52 4.50 2.98
C GLU A 162 -9.48 4.10 1.93
N GLY A 163 -8.50 4.96 1.74
CA GLY A 163 -7.40 4.71 0.83
C GLY A 163 -6.22 5.65 1.08
N ILE A 164 -5.10 5.33 0.43
CA ILE A 164 -3.89 6.13 0.48
C ILE A 164 -3.68 6.73 -0.90
N ILE A 165 -3.84 8.04 -1.02
CA ILE A 165 -3.57 8.73 -2.29
C ILE A 165 -2.05 8.95 -2.37
N ASP A 166 -1.40 8.30 -3.35
CA ASP A 166 0.04 8.38 -3.59
C ASP A 166 0.56 9.82 -3.54
N LYS A 167 0.07 10.70 -4.44
CA LYS A 167 0.35 12.14 -4.42
C LYS A 167 -0.86 12.93 -4.91
N LEU A 168 -1.13 14.05 -4.24
CA LEU A 168 -2.04 15.08 -4.72
C LEU A 168 -1.22 16.30 -5.13
N ILE A 169 -1.41 16.77 -6.35
CA ILE A 169 -0.60 17.83 -6.96
C ILE A 169 -1.50 18.94 -7.46
N GLU A 170 -1.15 20.18 -7.15
CA GLU A 170 -1.77 21.38 -7.70
C GLU A 170 -0.95 21.90 -8.89
N ASP A 171 -1.63 22.18 -10.00
CA ASP A 171 -1.09 23.00 -11.08
C ASP A 171 -1.31 24.47 -10.75
N THR A 172 -0.25 25.15 -10.35
CA THR A 172 -0.32 26.54 -9.87
C THR A 172 -0.71 27.55 -10.96
N ARG A 173 -0.77 27.13 -12.24
CA ARG A 173 -1.16 27.99 -13.35
C ARG A 173 -2.68 28.13 -13.47
N CYS A 174 -3.42 27.11 -13.05
CA CYS A 174 -4.87 27.05 -13.18
C CYS A 174 -5.61 26.62 -11.90
N ALA A 175 -4.88 26.37 -10.81
CA ALA A 175 -5.41 25.86 -9.55
C ALA A 175 -6.14 24.50 -9.69
N ASP A 176 -5.80 23.73 -10.72
CA ASP A 176 -6.33 22.39 -10.93
C ASP A 176 -5.52 21.34 -10.19
N PHE A 177 -6.17 20.25 -9.79
CA PHE A 177 -5.60 19.18 -8.99
C PHE A 177 -5.51 17.89 -9.78
N TRP A 178 -4.34 17.25 -9.66
CA TRP A 178 -4.00 16.00 -10.30
C TRP A 178 -3.61 14.96 -9.25
N ILE A 179 -4.12 13.74 -9.40
CA ILE A 179 -3.72 12.61 -8.59
C ILE A 179 -2.57 11.92 -9.30
N ARG A 180 -1.37 11.95 -8.70
CA ARG A 180 -0.19 11.32 -9.28
C ARG A 180 0.05 9.97 -8.62
N ASP A 181 -0.04 8.90 -9.40
CA ASP A 181 0.01 7.52 -8.93
C ASP A 181 1.15 6.77 -9.61
N HIS A 182 1.98 6.10 -8.80
CA HIS A 182 3.20 5.45 -9.26
C HIS A 182 2.97 3.95 -9.37
N LYS A 183 3.07 3.41 -10.58
CA LYS A 183 2.90 1.97 -10.83
C LYS A 183 4.23 1.32 -11.10
N SER A 184 4.71 0.53 -10.13
CA SER A 184 5.87 -0.34 -10.33
C SER A 184 5.44 -1.69 -10.91
N THR A 185 5.80 -1.97 -12.16
CA THR A 185 5.33 -3.17 -12.88
C THR A 185 6.39 -3.73 -13.85
N GLY A 186 6.11 -4.91 -14.39
CA GLY A 186 6.93 -5.53 -15.44
C GLY A 186 6.59 -4.99 -16.83
N MET A 187 7.49 -5.18 -17.79
CA MET A 187 7.38 -4.65 -19.16
C MET A 187 6.09 -5.08 -19.87
N LYS A 188 5.71 -6.35 -19.74
CA LYS A 188 4.56 -6.95 -20.45
C LYS A 188 3.21 -6.47 -19.91
N THR A 189 3.16 -5.82 -18.74
CA THR A 189 1.92 -5.49 -18.02
C THR A 189 1.62 -4.00 -17.92
N LEU A 190 2.57 -3.12 -18.26
CA LEU A 190 2.39 -1.67 -18.11
C LEU A 190 1.23 -1.12 -18.97
N ASN A 191 1.18 -1.49 -20.24
CA ASN A 191 0.11 -1.05 -21.16
C ASN A 191 -1.27 -1.49 -20.68
N VAL A 192 -1.39 -2.71 -20.15
CA VAL A 192 -2.64 -3.24 -19.61
C VAL A 192 -3.08 -2.45 -18.38
N ILE A 193 -2.16 -2.15 -17.47
CA ILE A 193 -2.44 -1.34 -16.29
C ILE A 193 -2.92 0.05 -16.71
N PHE A 194 -2.24 0.70 -17.65
CA PHE A 194 -2.55 2.07 -18.04
C PHE A 194 -3.88 2.16 -18.80
N ALA A 195 -4.15 1.21 -19.71
CA ALA A 195 -5.42 1.16 -20.43
C ALA A 195 -6.61 0.83 -19.51
N GLY A 196 -6.40 -0.04 -18.51
CA GLY A 196 -7.43 -0.43 -17.54
C GLY A 196 -7.63 0.55 -16.40
N PHE A 197 -6.64 1.42 -16.11
CA PHE A 197 -6.66 2.28 -14.93
C PHE A 197 -7.90 3.17 -14.81
N PRO A 198 -8.37 3.86 -15.88
CA PRO A 198 -9.59 4.68 -15.80
C PRO A 198 -10.85 3.92 -15.35
N TRP A 199 -10.87 2.61 -15.60
CA TRP A 199 -11.97 1.71 -15.23
C TRP A 199 -11.76 1.02 -13.89
N SER A 200 -10.58 1.18 -13.27
CA SER A 200 -10.22 0.50 -12.03
C SER A 200 -10.98 1.07 -10.82
N PRO A 201 -11.31 0.23 -9.82
CA PRO A 201 -11.82 0.70 -8.53
C PRO A 201 -10.87 1.70 -7.85
N GLN A 202 -9.55 1.52 -8.02
CA GLN A 202 -8.54 2.41 -7.46
C GLN A 202 -8.70 3.85 -7.97
N ALA A 203 -8.76 4.05 -9.29
CA ALA A 203 -8.91 5.38 -9.87
C ALA A 203 -10.19 6.09 -9.39
N ARG A 204 -11.31 5.37 -9.38
CA ARG A 204 -12.59 5.95 -8.94
C ARG A 204 -12.54 6.35 -7.46
N MET A 205 -12.00 5.47 -6.61
CA MET A 205 -11.93 5.73 -5.18
C MET A 205 -10.98 6.86 -4.86
N TYR A 206 -9.81 6.94 -5.49
CA TYR A 206 -8.85 8.02 -5.28
C TYR A 206 -9.44 9.37 -5.66
N ARG A 207 -10.23 9.43 -6.74
CA ARG A 207 -10.91 10.67 -7.13
C ARG A 207 -11.94 11.12 -6.08
N ILE A 208 -12.73 10.19 -5.57
CA ILE A 208 -13.72 10.47 -4.50
C ILE A 208 -13.00 10.98 -3.24
N LEU A 209 -11.95 10.26 -2.82
CA LEU A 209 -11.18 10.62 -1.62
C LEU A 209 -10.44 11.96 -1.79
N ALA A 210 -9.90 12.26 -2.98
CA ALA A 210 -9.24 13.54 -3.24
C ALA A 210 -10.21 14.71 -3.17
N VAL A 211 -11.42 14.55 -3.72
CA VAL A 211 -12.49 15.57 -3.61
C VAL A 211 -12.86 15.79 -2.15
N ASP A 212 -13.14 14.72 -1.39
CA ASP A 212 -13.49 14.83 0.03
C ASP A 212 -12.35 15.44 0.87
N TYR A 213 -11.09 15.10 0.55
CA TYR A 213 -9.91 15.69 1.17
C TYR A 213 -9.88 17.21 0.96
N LEU A 214 -10.04 17.68 -0.27
CA LEU A 214 -10.06 19.12 -0.58
C LEU A 214 -11.19 19.84 0.15
N VAL A 215 -12.38 19.24 0.22
CA VAL A 215 -13.53 19.79 0.95
C VAL A 215 -13.21 19.92 2.45
N LYS A 216 -12.65 18.88 3.07
CA LYS A 216 -12.25 18.92 4.48
C LYS A 216 -11.12 19.91 4.77
N THR A 217 -10.30 20.23 3.76
CA THR A 217 -9.27 21.28 3.86
C THR A 217 -9.79 22.69 3.53
N GLY A 218 -11.10 22.86 3.36
CA GLY A 218 -11.76 24.17 3.28
C GLY A 218 -12.26 24.58 1.90
N GLN A 219 -12.23 23.69 0.91
CA GLN A 219 -12.80 23.96 -0.42
C GLN A 219 -14.29 23.64 -0.46
N ASP A 220 -15.03 24.33 -1.33
CA ASP A 220 -16.42 23.96 -1.62
C ASP A 220 -16.49 22.67 -2.46
N LEU A 221 -17.55 21.87 -2.29
CA LEU A 221 -17.72 20.61 -3.02
C LEU A 221 -17.83 20.80 -4.53
N LYS A 222 -18.59 21.80 -4.98
CA LYS A 222 -18.74 22.10 -6.41
C LYS A 222 -17.41 22.55 -7.00
N TRP A 223 -16.66 23.33 -6.23
CA TRP A 223 -15.31 23.73 -6.59
C TRP A 223 -14.38 22.52 -6.71
N ALA A 224 -14.30 21.67 -5.69
CA ALA A 224 -13.41 20.49 -5.68
C ALA A 224 -13.71 19.52 -6.83
N LEU A 225 -14.99 19.28 -7.13
CA LEU A 225 -15.41 18.47 -8.27
C LEU A 225 -14.95 19.04 -9.62
N ALA A 226 -14.94 20.36 -9.76
CA ALA A 226 -14.51 21.03 -11.00
C ALA A 226 -12.99 21.03 -11.17
N HIS A 227 -12.21 21.02 -10.08
CA HIS A 227 -10.76 21.19 -10.13
C HIS A 227 -9.97 19.88 -10.00
N VAL A 228 -10.55 18.78 -9.50
CA VAL A 228 -9.91 17.46 -9.57
C VAL A 228 -10.08 16.88 -10.98
N LYS A 229 -9.04 17.03 -11.83
CA LYS A 229 -9.11 16.72 -13.27
C LYS A 229 -8.91 15.26 -13.60
N GLY A 230 -7.96 14.60 -12.95
CA GLY A 230 -7.63 13.23 -13.29
C GLY A 230 -6.30 12.78 -12.73
N PHE A 231 -5.60 11.96 -13.51
CA PHE A 231 -4.43 11.22 -13.08
C PHE A 231 -3.19 11.57 -13.89
N ILE A 232 -2.06 11.64 -13.19
CA ILE A 232 -0.73 11.52 -13.78
C ILE A 232 -0.25 10.11 -13.40
N LEU A 233 -0.09 9.22 -14.37
CA LEU A 233 0.34 7.85 -14.13
C LEU A 233 1.81 7.69 -14.49
N ASP A 234 2.64 7.41 -13.48
CA ASP A 234 4.06 7.14 -13.67
C ASP A 234 4.31 5.63 -13.72
N GLY A 235 4.81 5.15 -14.85
CA GLY A 235 5.14 3.75 -15.05
C GLY A 235 6.60 3.50 -14.71
N ILE A 236 6.87 2.87 -13.57
CA ILE A 236 8.24 2.53 -13.17
C ILE A 236 8.52 1.07 -13.45
N MET A 237 9.50 0.86 -14.31
CA MET A 237 9.95 -0.46 -14.71
C MET A 237 10.76 -1.09 -13.57
N LYS A 238 10.34 -2.28 -13.13
CA LYS A 238 11.11 -3.05 -12.16
C LYS A 238 12.38 -3.61 -12.81
N PRO A 239 13.59 -3.33 -12.29
CA PRO A 239 14.81 -3.85 -12.86
C PRO A 239 14.88 -5.38 -12.66
N GLY A 240 14.87 -6.10 -13.77
CA GLY A 240 15.11 -7.53 -13.83
C GLY A 240 16.37 -7.81 -14.64
N ILE A 241 17.32 -8.56 -14.08
CA ILE A 241 18.40 -9.13 -14.88
C ILE A 241 17.80 -10.37 -15.56
N LYS A 242 17.47 -10.26 -16.84
CA LYS A 242 17.09 -11.42 -17.66
C LYS A 242 18.36 -12.20 -18.00
N LEU A 243 18.68 -13.23 -17.23
CA LEU A 243 19.69 -14.22 -17.60
C LEU A 243 19.03 -15.38 -18.35
N CYS A 244 18.65 -15.15 -19.61
CA CYS A 244 18.52 -16.11 -20.74
C CYS A 244 17.34 -15.82 -21.67
N GLY A 245 17.53 -16.07 -22.98
CA GLY A 245 16.54 -15.89 -24.04
C GLY A 245 15.39 -16.90 -24.06
N LYS A 246 15.10 -17.60 -22.95
CA LYS A 246 13.94 -18.51 -22.83
C LYS A 246 12.70 -17.85 -22.23
N ASP A 247 12.82 -16.62 -21.69
CA ASP A 247 11.72 -15.88 -21.05
C ASP A 247 10.91 -14.98 -22.01
N ASP A 248 11.21 -15.05 -23.32
CA ASP A 248 10.51 -14.32 -24.38
C ASP A 248 9.37 -15.13 -25.04
N LYS A 249 9.01 -16.29 -24.47
CA LYS A 249 7.74 -16.98 -24.82
C LYS A 249 6.60 -16.56 -23.90
#